data_AF-S4MLU1-F1
#
_entry.id   AF-S4MLU1-F1
#
_cell.length_a   1.000
_cell.length_b   1.000
_cell.length_c   1.000
_cell.angle_alpha   90.00
_cell.angle_beta   90.00
_cell.angle_gamma   90.00
#
_symmetry.space_group_name_H-M   'P 1'
#
loop_
_entity.id
_entity.type
_entity.pdbx_description
1 polymer ?
#
loop_
_entity_poly.entity_id
_entity_poly.type
_entity_poly.pdbx_seq_one_letter_code
_entity_poly.pdbx_strand_id
1 'polypeptide(L)'
;MVTDACAEAAHRYLRPYGTLPLAGVHGRAEDLGLLTPHPDCLLRALDSGAGTATTGLVIGCTVAELAAAQRAGLRFVGLARNATTDRQLREAGCETTVTSLTSLLEAARSL
;
A
#
# COMPACT_ATOMS: atom_id res chain seq x y z
N MET A 1 5.83 4.96 -1.97
CA MET A 1 5.87 3.55 -1.53
C MET A 1 5.83 3.52 -0.02
N VAL A 2 5.06 2.61 0.57
CA VAL A 2 4.91 2.46 2.03
C VAL A 2 5.32 1.03 2.40
N THR A 3 6.01 0.84 3.52
CA THR A 3 6.42 -0.49 4.00
C THR A 3 6.66 -0.50 5.52
N ASP A 4 6.46 -1.66 6.14
CA ASP A 4 6.84 -1.93 7.54
C ASP A 4 8.34 -2.23 7.71
N ALA A 5 9.12 -2.31 6.62
CA ALA A 5 10.57 -2.31 6.69
C ALA A 5 11.12 -0.89 6.95
N CYS A 6 12.38 -0.76 7.37
CA CYS A 6 13.00 0.56 7.43
C CYS A 6 13.22 1.12 6.01
N ALA A 7 13.16 2.45 5.87
CA ALA A 7 13.29 3.10 4.56
C ALA A 7 14.63 2.77 3.86
N GLU A 8 15.72 2.66 4.63
CA GLU A 8 17.04 2.27 4.10
C GLU A 8 17.02 0.86 3.47
N ALA A 9 16.36 -0.12 4.09
CA ALA A 9 16.23 -1.46 3.53
C ALA A 9 15.42 -1.43 2.22
N ALA A 10 14.36 -0.63 2.19
CA ALA A 10 13.55 -0.43 0.99
C ALA A 10 14.36 0.23 -0.14
N HIS A 11 15.12 1.30 0.15
CA HIS A 11 16.00 1.92 -0.84
C HIS A 11 17.07 0.96 -1.37
N ARG A 12 17.66 0.14 -0.49
CA ARG A 12 18.63 -0.88 -0.89
C ARG A 12 18.00 -1.94 -1.80
N TYR A 13 16.79 -2.38 -1.48
CA TYR A 13 16.03 -3.32 -2.32
C TYR A 13 15.69 -2.72 -3.68
N LEU A 14 15.36 -1.43 -3.74
CA LEU A 14 14.98 -0.75 -4.98
C LEU A 14 16.18 -0.40 -5.88
N ARG A 15 17.39 -0.30 -5.32
CA ARG A 15 18.60 0.14 -6.04
C ARG A 15 18.86 -0.58 -7.38
N PRO A 16 18.72 -1.92 -7.50
CA PRO A 16 18.96 -2.62 -8.76
C PRO A 16 17.97 -2.27 -9.88
N TYR A 17 16.81 -1.69 -9.54
CA TYR A 17 15.78 -1.28 -10.49
C TYR A 17 15.99 0.14 -11.05
N GLY A 18 17.08 0.81 -10.68
CA GLY A 18 17.42 2.14 -11.15
C GLY A 18 16.57 3.26 -10.53
N THR A 19 16.48 4.40 -11.23
CA THR A 19 15.68 5.54 -10.76
C THR A 19 14.21 5.29 -11.08
N LEU A 20 13.42 5.03 -10.03
CA LEU A 20 11.97 4.89 -10.14
C LEU A 20 11.30 6.25 -9.88
N PRO A 21 10.21 6.59 -10.59
CA PRO A 21 9.48 7.85 -10.42
C PRO A 21 8.57 7.80 -9.17
N LEU A 22 9.15 7.49 -8.00
CA LEU A 22 8.44 7.45 -6.74
C LEU A 22 8.41 8.86 -6.12
N ALA A 23 7.23 9.31 -5.68
CA ALA A 23 7.11 10.53 -4.88
C ALA A 23 7.85 10.43 -3.53
N GLY A 24 8.02 9.21 -3.01
CA GLY A 24 8.74 8.96 -1.76
C GLY A 24 8.73 7.48 -1.36
N VAL A 25 9.60 7.13 -0.41
CA VAL A 25 9.63 5.82 0.26
C VAL A 25 9.48 6.05 1.76
N HIS A 26 8.38 5.54 2.33
CA HIS A 26 8.06 5.66 3.74
C HIS A 26 8.18 4.28 4.38
N GLY A 27 9.16 4.13 5.26
CA GLY A 27 9.35 2.94 6.08
C GLY A 27 8.74 3.08 7.46
N ARG A 28 8.88 2.02 8.27
CA ARG A 28 8.51 2.02 9.69
C ARG A 28 9.20 3.13 10.48
N ALA A 29 8.52 3.60 11.51
CA ALA A 29 9.10 4.42 12.56
C ALA A 29 9.97 3.56 13.52
N GLU A 30 10.60 4.23 14.50
CA GLU A 30 11.31 3.54 15.58
C GLU A 30 10.35 2.76 16.48
N ASP A 31 9.18 3.33 16.77
CA ASP A 31 8.11 2.66 17.50
C ASP A 31 7.47 1.55 16.64
N LEU A 32 7.71 0.29 17.00
CA LEU A 32 7.17 -0.87 16.31
C LEU A 32 5.68 -1.09 16.58
N GLY A 33 5.09 -0.40 17.56
CA GLY A 33 3.64 -0.34 17.74
C GLY A 33 2.90 0.34 16.59
N LEU A 34 3.63 1.07 15.72
CA LEU A 34 3.10 1.82 14.59
C LEU A 34 3.19 1.08 13.24
N LEU A 35 3.59 -0.20 13.24
CA LEU A 35 3.54 -1.05 12.04
C LEU A 35 2.09 -1.34 11.63
N THR A 36 1.86 -1.78 10.39
CA THR A 36 0.53 -2.27 10.00
C THR A 36 0.04 -3.34 11.00
N PRO A 37 -1.22 -3.28 11.46
CA PRO A 37 -2.35 -2.52 10.90
C PRO A 37 -2.51 -1.08 11.41
N HIS A 38 -1.53 -0.51 12.12
CA HIS A 38 -1.58 0.92 12.47
C HIS A 38 -1.44 1.80 11.20
N PRO A 39 -2.22 2.89 11.05
CA PRO A 39 -2.24 3.70 9.81
C PRO A 39 -1.07 4.68 9.66
N ASP A 40 -0.21 4.82 10.69
CA ASP A 40 0.85 5.83 10.76
C ASP A 40 1.69 5.95 9.47
N CYS A 41 2.19 4.83 8.95
CA CYS A 41 3.06 4.85 7.77
C CYS A 41 2.32 5.34 6.50
N LEU A 42 1.02 5.04 6.38
CA LEU A 42 0.17 5.56 5.30
C LEU A 42 -0.10 7.06 5.47
N LEU A 43 -0.41 7.50 6.70
CA LEU A 43 -0.69 8.91 6.99
C LEU A 43 0.54 9.78 6.75
N ARG A 44 1.73 9.36 7.22
CA ARG A 44 3.00 10.05 6.92
C ARG A 44 3.29 10.13 5.42
N ALA A 45 2.94 9.10 4.66
CA ALA A 45 3.10 9.13 3.21
C ALA A 45 2.15 10.13 2.54
N LEU A 46 0.91 10.25 3.03
CA LEU A 46 -0.05 11.23 2.52
C LEU A 46 0.31 12.67 2.88
N ASP A 47 0.73 12.93 4.12
CA ASP A 47 1.13 14.27 4.57
C ASP A 47 2.36 14.81 3.81
N SER A 48 3.20 13.90 3.29
CA SER A 48 4.32 14.27 2.41
C SER A 48 3.89 14.65 0.98
N GLY A 49 2.62 14.43 0.62
CA GLY A 49 2.03 14.76 -0.68
C GLY A 49 0.94 15.85 -0.56
N ALA A 50 0.78 16.67 -1.59
CA ALA A 50 -0.21 17.76 -1.62
C ALA A 50 -1.68 17.30 -1.79
N GLY A 51 -2.05 16.10 -1.34
CA GLY A 51 -3.36 15.48 -1.58
C GLY A 51 -4.16 15.22 -0.31
N THR A 52 -5.45 15.58 -0.31
CA THR A 52 -6.37 15.25 0.79
C THR A 52 -6.65 13.75 0.85
N ALA A 53 -6.63 13.16 2.05
CA ALA A 53 -6.84 11.72 2.28
C ALA A 53 -8.10 11.14 1.61
N THR A 54 -9.13 11.97 1.36
CA THR A 54 -10.41 11.58 0.74
C THR A 54 -10.33 11.04 -0.68
N THR A 55 -9.22 11.22 -1.42
CA THR A 55 -9.08 10.68 -2.79
C THR A 55 -8.05 9.56 -2.91
N GLY A 56 -7.32 9.22 -1.84
CA GLY A 56 -6.25 8.23 -1.87
C GLY A 56 -6.73 6.80 -2.17
N LEU A 57 -5.85 6.01 -2.78
CA LEU A 57 -6.03 4.58 -3.04
C LEU A 57 -4.76 3.83 -2.62
N VAL A 58 -4.92 2.80 -1.79
CA VAL A 58 -3.85 1.89 -1.40
C VAL A 58 -3.94 0.63 -2.27
N ILE A 59 -2.80 0.21 -2.82
CA ILE A 59 -2.65 -1.10 -3.48
C ILE A 59 -1.73 -1.93 -2.59
N GLY A 60 -2.28 -2.98 -1.96
CA GLY A 60 -1.56 -3.84 -1.01
C GLY A 60 -1.92 -5.30 -1.19
N CYS A 61 -1.29 -6.20 -0.44
CA CYS A 61 -1.52 -7.65 -0.57
C CYS A 61 -1.76 -8.37 0.77
N THR A 62 -1.74 -7.64 1.89
CA THR A 62 -1.94 -8.21 3.22
C THR A 62 -3.19 -7.66 3.90
N VAL A 63 -3.75 -8.46 4.81
CA VAL A 63 -4.86 -8.04 5.67
C VAL A 63 -4.45 -6.88 6.60
N ALA A 64 -3.18 -6.82 7.01
CA ALA A 64 -2.67 -5.74 7.85
C ALA A 64 -2.66 -4.40 7.11
N GLU A 65 -2.25 -4.38 5.84
CA GLU A 65 -2.32 -3.19 4.99
C GLU A 65 -3.77 -2.75 4.72
N LEU A 66 -4.69 -3.70 4.48
CA LEU A 66 -6.12 -3.41 4.34
C LEU A 66 -6.66 -2.74 5.61
N ALA A 67 -6.38 -3.30 6.78
CA ALA A 67 -6.82 -2.73 8.05
C ALA A 67 -6.21 -1.34 8.32
N ALA A 68 -4.95 -1.12 7.95
CA ALA A 68 -4.32 0.20 8.03
C ALA A 68 -5.02 1.21 7.09
N ALA A 69 -5.34 0.81 5.86
CA ALA A 69 -6.06 1.66 4.90
C ALA A 69 -7.47 2.02 5.40
N GLN A 70 -8.21 1.03 5.94
CA GLN A 70 -9.53 1.24 6.52
C GLN A 70 -9.48 2.23 7.70
N ARG A 71 -8.50 2.09 8.61
CA ARG A 71 -8.30 3.01 9.74
C ARG A 71 -7.90 4.42 9.30
N ALA A 72 -7.20 4.54 8.16
CA ALA A 72 -6.86 5.81 7.54
C ALA A 72 -8.00 6.41 6.69
N GLY A 73 -9.14 5.72 6.54
CA GLY A 73 -10.24 6.15 5.67
C GLY A 73 -9.93 6.09 4.18
N LEU A 74 -8.97 5.26 3.77
CA LEU A 74 -8.51 5.14 2.39
C LEU A 74 -9.18 3.97 1.67
N ARG A 75 -9.40 4.15 0.36
CA ARG A 75 -9.80 3.03 -0.51
C ARG A 75 -8.65 2.04 -0.65
N PHE A 76 -8.98 0.77 -0.85
CA PHE A 76 -8.00 -0.30 -0.97
C PHE A 76 -8.33 -1.22 -2.15
N VAL A 77 -7.30 -1.60 -2.91
CA VAL A 77 -7.36 -2.69 -3.88
C VAL A 77 -6.33 -3.75 -3.51
N GLY A 78 -6.81 -4.98 -3.30
CA GLY A 78 -5.98 -6.11 -2.95
C GLY A 78 -5.31 -6.78 -4.15
N LEU A 79 -3.98 -6.84 -4.17
CA LEU A 79 -3.22 -7.65 -5.13
C LEU A 79 -3.11 -9.10 -4.62
N ALA A 80 -4.03 -9.95 -5.06
CA ALA A 80 -4.14 -11.34 -4.67
C ALA A 80 -3.61 -12.28 -5.76
N ARG A 81 -2.30 -12.56 -5.75
CA ARG A 81 -1.65 -13.41 -6.78
C ARG A 81 -2.00 -14.90 -6.70
N ASN A 82 -2.72 -15.32 -5.67
CA ASN A 82 -3.15 -16.70 -5.47
C ASN A 82 -4.49 -16.74 -4.68
N ALA A 83 -5.17 -17.89 -4.72
CA ALA A 83 -6.49 -18.06 -4.10
C ALA A 83 -6.47 -17.91 -2.57
N THR A 84 -5.35 -18.24 -1.91
CA THR A 84 -5.22 -18.08 -0.45
C THR A 84 -5.24 -16.60 -0.07
N THR A 85 -4.43 -15.79 -0.73
CA THR A 85 -4.40 -14.34 -0.50
C THR A 85 -5.73 -13.68 -0.88
N ASP A 86 -6.36 -14.11 -1.97
CA ASP A 86 -7.67 -13.58 -2.38
C ASP A 86 -8.73 -13.83 -1.31
N ARG A 87 -8.83 -15.07 -0.84
CA ARG A 87 -9.75 -15.46 0.23
C ARG A 87 -9.49 -14.66 1.50
N GLN A 88 -8.25 -14.57 1.96
CA GLN A 88 -7.89 -13.82 3.18
C GLN A 88 -8.28 -12.34 3.09
N LEU A 89 -8.02 -11.70 1.95
CA LEU A 89 -8.38 -10.28 1.76
C LEU A 89 -9.90 -10.10 1.72
N ARG A 90 -10.62 -10.95 0.99
CA ARG A 90 -12.09 -10.89 0.90
C ARG A 90 -12.76 -11.14 2.25
N GLU A 91 -12.32 -12.15 3.01
CA GLU A 91 -12.81 -12.45 4.35
C GLU A 91 -12.56 -11.28 5.33
N ALA A 92 -11.47 -10.54 5.14
CA ALA A 92 -11.17 -9.33 5.91
C ALA A 92 -11.94 -8.07 5.42
N GLY A 93 -12.83 -8.20 4.42
CA GLY A 93 -13.65 -7.11 3.92
C GLY A 93 -13.04 -6.29 2.77
N CYS A 94 -12.04 -6.83 2.07
CA CYS A 94 -11.53 -6.21 0.84
C CYS A 94 -12.57 -6.32 -0.28
N GLU A 95 -13.14 -5.19 -0.70
CA GLU A 95 -14.18 -5.16 -1.73
C GLU A 95 -13.67 -5.57 -3.12
N THR A 96 -12.47 -5.09 -3.48
CA THR A 96 -11.88 -5.32 -4.80
C THR A 96 -10.52 -6.00 -4.67
N THR A 97 -10.38 -7.15 -5.32
CA THR A 97 -9.09 -7.82 -5.49
C THR A 97 -8.78 -8.03 -6.97
N VAL A 98 -7.49 -7.99 -7.31
CA VAL A 98 -6.96 -8.28 -8.64
C VAL A 98 -5.83 -9.28 -8.53
N THR A 99 -5.67 -10.14 -9.54
CA THR A 99 -4.59 -11.14 -9.57
C THR A 99 -3.29 -10.58 -10.17
N SER A 100 -3.37 -9.45 -10.87
CA SER A 100 -2.25 -8.78 -11.53
C SER A 100 -2.41 -7.26 -11.49
N LEU A 101 -1.28 -6.55 -11.52
CA LEU A 101 -1.26 -5.09 -11.71
C LEU A 101 -1.65 -4.66 -13.12
N THR A 102 -1.62 -5.58 -14.10
CA THR A 102 -2.02 -5.28 -15.49
C THR A 102 -3.40 -4.66 -15.57
N SER A 103 -4.40 -5.26 -14.88
CA SER A 103 -5.77 -4.75 -14.88
C SER A 103 -5.89 -3.35 -14.27
N LEU A 104 -5.06 -3.02 -13.29
CA LEU A 104 -5.01 -1.68 -12.70
C LEU A 104 -4.38 -0.66 -13.65
N LEU A 105 -3.32 -1.06 -14.36
CA LEU A 105 -2.67 -0.22 -15.36
C LEU A 105 -3.60 0.05 -16.55
N GLU A 106 -4.35 -0.95 -16.99
CA GLU A 106 -5.35 -0.80 -18.06
C GLU A 106 -6.47 0.16 -17.64
N ALA A 107 -7.02 -0.02 -16.44
CA ALA A 107 -8.03 0.89 -15.89
C ALA A 107 -7.50 2.33 -15.79
N ALA A 108 -6.28 2.52 -15.25
CA ALA A 108 -5.67 3.84 -15.09
C ALA A 108 -5.41 4.55 -16.43
N ARG A 109 -5.10 3.81 -17.50
CA ARG A 109 -4.89 4.38 -18.86
C ARG A 109 -6.18 4.76 -19.57
N SER A 110 -7.33 4.28 -19.09
CA SER A 110 -8.65 4.59 -19.67
C SER A 110 -9.33 5.81 -19.05
N LEU A 111 -8.68 6.43 -18.05
CA LEU A 111 -9.07 7.69 -17.42
C LEU A 111 -8.50 8.88 -18.20
#